data_AF-A0A7S3TQ04-F1
#
_entry.id   AF-A0A7S3TQ04-F1
#
_cell.length_a   1.000
_cell.length_b   1.000
_cell.length_c   1.000
_cell.angle_alpha   90.00
_cell.angle_beta   90.00
_cell.angle_gamma   90.00
#
_symmetry.space_group_name_H-M   'P 1'
#
loop_
_entity.id
_entity.type
_entity.pdbx_description
1 polymer ?
#
loop_
_entity_poly.entity_id
_entity_poly.type
_entity_poly.pdbx_seq_one_letter_code
_entity_poly.pdbx_strand_id
1 'polypeptide(L)'
;ELDLPKLRGTDPVASLDLSGKHLGPASAVVIASLIEGNAVLAKLNLDGHELDLPKLRGTDPVASLDLSCKRLGPASAIVIASLIAGNAVMTTLNLGVNYIRAEGAAAIAEALRGNGVMTNLNLNSNNIHDEGAKAIGEALRVNGVLTALDLRFNGLGDEGKGVIRDAVSGRE
;
A
#
# COMPACT_ATOMS: atom_id res chain seq x y z
N GLU A 1 5.93 -3.14 22.58
CA GLU A 1 5.88 -1.67 22.53
C GLU A 1 6.55 -1.19 21.24
N LEU A 2 6.05 -0.10 20.64
CA LEU A 2 6.63 0.48 19.43
C LEU A 2 7.87 1.31 19.80
N ASP A 3 8.94 1.19 19.03
CA ASP A 3 10.16 1.98 19.23
C ASP A 3 9.98 3.38 18.61
N LEU A 4 9.24 4.25 19.33
CA LEU A 4 8.87 5.59 18.86
C LEU A 4 10.08 6.46 18.50
N PRO A 5 11.18 6.49 19.27
CA PRO A 5 12.37 7.27 18.91
C PRO A 5 12.97 6.87 17.56
N LYS A 6 13.05 5.57 17.27
CA LYS A 6 13.57 5.06 15.99
C LYS A 6 12.63 5.36 14.84
N LEU A 7 11.31 5.21 15.05
CA LEU A 7 10.30 5.52 14.05
C LEU A 7 10.27 7.01 13.69
N ARG A 8 10.43 7.90 14.68
CA ARG A 8 10.48 9.37 14.47
C ARG A 8 11.82 9.86 13.91
N GLY A 9 12.86 9.04 13.96
CA GLY A 9 14.22 9.44 13.58
C GLY A 9 14.95 10.26 14.65
N THR A 10 14.44 10.34 15.89
CA THR A 10 15.15 10.98 17.01
C THR A 10 16.22 10.07 17.62
N ASP A 11 16.16 8.76 17.35
CA ASP A 11 17.23 7.78 17.54
C ASP A 11 17.47 7.08 16.19
N PRO A 12 18.35 7.62 15.33
CA PRO A 12 18.41 7.20 13.93
C PRO A 12 18.92 5.76 13.77
N VAL A 13 18.16 4.94 13.05
CA VAL A 13 18.59 3.60 12.63
C VAL A 13 18.28 3.40 11.15
N ALA A 14 19.13 2.64 10.45
CA ALA A 14 18.94 2.35 9.03
C ALA A 14 17.89 1.25 8.80
N SER A 15 17.76 0.29 9.72
CA SER A 15 16.77 -0.78 9.67
C SER A 15 16.07 -0.93 11.01
N LEU A 16 14.77 -1.17 10.98
CA LEU A 16 13.94 -1.44 12.15
C LEU A 16 13.07 -2.66 11.90
N ASP A 17 13.18 -3.65 12.79
CA ASP A 17 12.33 -4.84 12.76
C ASP A 17 11.28 -4.77 13.87
N LEU A 18 10.02 -4.70 13.44
CA LEU A 18 8.83 -4.76 14.28
C LEU A 18 8.00 -6.02 14.01
N SER A 19 8.55 -6.98 13.27
CA SER A 19 7.90 -8.28 13.07
C SER A 19 7.69 -9.00 14.40
N GLY A 20 6.58 -9.74 14.49
CA GLY A 20 6.18 -10.41 15.72
C GLY A 20 5.61 -9.51 16.83
N LYS A 21 5.43 -8.20 16.58
CA LYS A 21 4.76 -7.28 17.52
C LYS A 21 3.23 -7.30 17.42
N HIS A 22 2.65 -8.21 16.63
CA HIS A 22 1.20 -8.35 16.40
C HIS A 22 0.54 -7.00 16.05
N LEU A 23 1.12 -6.29 15.08
CA LEU A 23 0.66 -4.98 14.68
C LEU A 23 -0.70 -5.09 13.98
N GLY A 24 -1.73 -4.51 14.59
CA GLY A 24 -3.01 -4.31 13.93
C GLY A 24 -3.01 -3.09 13.00
N PRO A 25 -4.06 -2.91 12.18
CA PRO A 25 -4.20 -1.77 11.28
C PRO A 25 -4.01 -0.41 11.96
N ALA A 26 -4.55 -0.21 13.16
CA ALA A 26 -4.40 1.05 13.92
C ALA A 26 -2.93 1.37 14.24
N SER A 27 -2.14 0.37 14.64
CA SER A 27 -0.70 0.56 14.90
C SER A 27 0.05 0.87 13.61
N ALA A 28 -0.34 0.26 12.48
CA ALA A 28 0.27 0.54 11.18
C ALA A 28 0.03 1.98 10.73
N VAL A 29 -1.15 2.56 10.98
CA VAL A 29 -1.44 3.98 10.71
C VAL A 29 -0.54 4.90 11.52
N VAL A 30 -0.32 4.57 12.81
CA VAL A 30 0.61 5.33 13.66
C VAL A 30 2.03 5.22 13.11
N ILE A 31 2.49 4.02 12.75
CA ILE A 31 3.82 3.80 12.16
C ILE A 31 3.97 4.62 10.88
N ALA A 32 3.00 4.53 9.95
CA ALA A 32 2.98 5.29 8.71
C ALA A 32 3.19 6.80 8.96
N SER A 33 2.44 7.37 9.89
CA SER A 33 2.53 8.79 10.26
C SER A 33 3.90 9.16 10.85
N LEU A 34 4.51 8.28 11.64
CA LEU A 34 5.79 8.54 12.28
C LEU A 34 6.96 8.49 11.29
N ILE A 35 6.90 7.63 10.27
CA ILE A 35 8.01 7.44 9.32
C ILE A 35 8.01 8.45 8.16
N GLU A 36 6.95 9.25 7.98
CA GLU A 36 6.88 10.30 6.95
C GLU A 36 8.02 11.31 7.08
N GLY A 37 8.33 11.73 8.31
CA GLY A 37 9.44 12.64 8.62
C GLY A 37 10.79 11.96 8.82
N ASN A 38 10.85 10.62 8.79
CA ASN A 38 12.07 9.88 9.07
C ASN A 38 12.91 9.71 7.80
N ALA A 39 13.98 10.51 7.68
CA ALA A 39 14.87 10.48 6.52
C ALA A 39 15.96 9.39 6.57
N VAL A 40 16.15 8.73 7.73
CA VAL A 40 17.27 7.79 7.93
C VAL A 40 16.83 6.33 7.81
N LEU A 41 15.59 6.02 8.20
CA LEU A 41 15.06 4.67 8.17
C LEU A 41 14.90 4.20 6.71
N ALA A 42 15.80 3.33 6.28
CA ALA A 42 15.83 2.77 4.93
C ALA A 42 15.03 1.47 4.83
N LYS A 43 14.94 0.71 5.93
CA LYS A 43 14.29 -0.59 5.97
C LYS A 43 13.35 -0.72 7.15
N LEU A 44 12.16 -1.28 6.91
CA LEU A 44 11.17 -1.54 7.95
C LEU A 44 10.55 -2.92 7.73
N ASN A 45 10.65 -3.78 8.73
CA ASN A 45 9.99 -5.09 8.72
C ASN A 45 8.79 -5.08 9.67
N LEU A 46 7.59 -5.34 9.15
CA LEU A 46 6.35 -5.44 9.95
C LEU A 46 5.81 -6.86 9.99
N ASP A 47 5.90 -7.58 8.87
CA ASP A 47 5.20 -8.86 8.65
C ASP A 47 6.12 -9.98 8.13
N GLY A 48 7.43 -9.84 8.37
CA GLY A 48 8.47 -10.82 7.99
C GLY A 48 9.21 -10.49 6.69
N HIS A 49 8.89 -9.36 6.05
CA HIS A 49 9.61 -8.82 4.90
C HIS A 49 10.09 -7.39 5.18
N GLU A 50 11.37 -7.12 4.92
CA GLU A 50 11.91 -5.76 4.97
C GLU A 50 11.41 -4.94 3.77
N LEU A 51 10.62 -3.91 4.04
CA LEU A 51 10.22 -2.90 3.07
C LEU A 51 11.41 -1.97 2.78
N ASP A 52 11.62 -1.67 1.50
CA ASP A 52 12.60 -0.67 1.04
C ASP A 52 11.91 0.71 0.99
N LEU A 53 12.11 1.50 2.05
CA LEU A 53 11.43 2.78 2.25
C LEU A 53 11.83 3.81 1.19
N PRO A 54 13.11 3.97 0.83
CA PRO A 54 13.53 4.91 -0.21
C PRO A 54 12.86 4.67 -1.56
N LYS A 55 12.73 3.40 -2.00
CA LYS A 55 12.02 3.07 -3.23
C LYS A 55 10.53 3.38 -3.16
N LEU A 56 9.90 3.05 -2.04
CA LEU A 56 8.47 3.25 -1.82
C LEU A 56 8.09 4.74 -1.79
N ARG A 57 8.88 5.59 -1.12
CA ARG A 57 8.63 7.05 -1.05
C ARG A 57 9.21 7.85 -2.22
N GLY A 58 9.99 7.22 -3.10
CA GLY A 58 10.55 7.84 -4.31
C GLY A 58 11.85 8.63 -4.09
N THR A 59 12.53 8.48 -2.94
CA THR A 59 13.86 9.06 -2.71
C THR A 59 15.00 8.23 -3.32
N ASP A 60 14.75 6.95 -3.61
CA ASP A 60 15.53 6.10 -4.51
C ASP A 60 14.64 5.71 -5.70
N PRO A 61 14.57 6.53 -6.76
CA PRO A 61 13.52 6.42 -7.76
C PRO A 61 13.61 5.11 -8.57
N VAL A 62 12.51 4.37 -8.61
CA VAL A 62 12.32 3.20 -9.47
C VAL A 62 11.00 3.30 -10.21
N ALA A 63 10.98 2.95 -11.49
CA ALA A 63 9.75 2.96 -12.29
C ALA A 63 8.81 1.80 -11.92
N SER A 64 9.38 0.66 -11.53
CA SER A 64 8.63 -0.55 -11.19
C SER A 64 9.19 -1.20 -9.93
N LEU A 65 8.29 -1.65 -9.05
CA LEU A 65 8.65 -2.39 -7.85
C LEU A 65 7.76 -3.64 -7.72
N ASP A 66 8.40 -4.80 -7.51
CA ASP A 66 7.71 -6.07 -7.26
C ASP A 66 7.84 -6.48 -5.80
N LEU A 67 6.71 -6.42 -5.09
CA LEU A 67 6.54 -6.87 -3.71
C LEU A 67 5.55 -8.03 -3.63
N SER A 68 5.34 -8.79 -4.71
CA SER A 68 4.47 -9.96 -4.70
C SER A 68 5.03 -11.11 -3.85
N CYS A 69 4.12 -11.91 -3.27
CA CYS A 69 4.45 -13.09 -2.49
C CYS A 69 5.37 -12.82 -1.28
N LYS A 70 5.29 -11.64 -0.65
CA LYS A 70 6.12 -11.24 0.49
C LYS A 70 5.43 -11.39 1.85
N ARG A 71 4.16 -11.83 1.86
CA ARG A 71 3.35 -11.99 3.08
C ARG A 71 3.19 -10.68 3.86
N LEU A 72 3.06 -9.57 3.14
CA LEU A 72 3.01 -8.21 3.70
C LEU A 72 1.86 -7.98 4.68
N GLY A 73 0.71 -8.61 4.50
CA GLY A 73 -0.46 -8.37 5.36
C GLY A 73 -1.01 -6.93 5.29
N PRO A 74 -2.04 -6.62 6.10
CA PRO A 74 -2.66 -5.30 6.11
C PRO A 74 -1.73 -4.20 6.69
N ALA A 75 -0.88 -4.52 7.67
CA ALA A 75 -0.03 -3.54 8.33
C ALA A 75 1.04 -2.97 7.38
N SER A 76 1.78 -3.84 6.69
CA SER A 76 2.72 -3.40 5.64
C SER A 76 2.00 -2.70 4.49
N ALA A 77 0.80 -3.12 4.11
CA ALA A 77 0.04 -2.44 3.05
C ALA A 77 -0.33 -1.00 3.40
N ILE A 78 -0.73 -0.73 4.65
CA ILE A 78 -1.01 0.62 5.16
C ILE A 78 0.24 1.49 5.10
N VAL A 79 1.40 0.95 5.49
CA VAL A 79 2.67 1.66 5.42
C VAL A 79 3.12 1.89 3.97
N ILE A 80 2.95 0.91 3.09
CA ILE A 80 3.23 1.07 1.66
C ILE A 80 2.35 2.18 1.09
N ALA A 81 1.05 2.19 1.41
CA ALA A 81 0.11 3.20 0.96
C ALA A 81 0.54 4.63 1.34
N SER A 82 0.96 4.85 2.60
CA SER A 82 1.41 6.18 3.01
C SER A 82 2.65 6.66 2.26
N LEU A 83 3.57 5.74 1.96
CA LEU A 83 4.80 6.06 1.24
C LEU A 83 4.56 6.31 -0.26
N ILE A 84 3.72 5.50 -0.91
CA ILE A 84 3.45 5.66 -2.34
C ILE A 84 2.55 6.86 -2.64
N ALA A 85 1.79 7.37 -1.67
CA ALA A 85 0.95 8.55 -1.86
C ALA A 85 1.75 9.78 -2.34
N GLY A 86 2.99 9.93 -1.84
CA GLY A 86 3.92 11.00 -2.26
C GLY A 86 4.93 10.60 -3.34
N ASN A 87 4.91 9.35 -3.80
CA ASN A 87 5.85 8.88 -4.81
C ASN A 87 5.48 9.41 -6.20
N ALA A 88 6.35 10.24 -6.76
CA ALA A 88 6.14 10.90 -8.05
C ALA A 88 6.89 10.24 -9.23
N VAL A 89 7.42 9.02 -9.06
CA VAL A 89 8.20 8.34 -10.12
C VAL A 89 7.69 6.92 -10.43
N MET A 90 7.23 6.17 -9.43
CA MET A 90 6.85 4.77 -9.61
C MET A 90 5.53 4.64 -10.38
N THR A 91 5.59 4.06 -11.59
CA THR A 91 4.42 3.85 -12.44
C THR A 91 3.82 2.46 -12.26
N THR A 92 4.61 1.48 -11.82
CA THR A 92 4.21 0.08 -11.67
C THR A 92 4.49 -0.46 -10.28
N LEU A 93 3.46 -0.99 -9.62
CA LEU A 93 3.59 -1.65 -8.33
C LEU A 93 2.89 -3.01 -8.35
N ASN A 94 3.62 -4.07 -8.02
CA ASN A 94 3.07 -5.41 -7.85
C ASN A 94 2.98 -5.79 -6.37
N LEU A 95 1.76 -5.96 -5.88
CA LEU A 95 1.42 -6.34 -4.50
C LEU A 95 0.63 -7.66 -4.46
N GLY A 96 0.67 -8.47 -5.51
CA GLY A 96 -0.05 -9.73 -5.57
C GLY A 96 0.34 -10.74 -4.47
N VAL A 97 -0.62 -11.54 -4.02
CA VAL A 97 -0.40 -12.66 -3.07
C VAL A 97 0.23 -12.22 -1.74
N ASN A 98 -0.38 -11.23 -1.08
CA ASN A 98 0.16 -10.63 0.14
C ASN A 98 -0.79 -10.58 1.35
N TYR A 99 -2.03 -11.06 1.23
CA TYR A 99 -3.02 -10.98 2.31
C TYR A 99 -3.27 -9.54 2.80
N ILE A 100 -3.33 -8.57 1.87
CA ILE A 100 -3.54 -7.15 2.16
C ILE A 100 -4.88 -6.87 2.87
N ARG A 101 -5.91 -7.69 2.61
CA ARG A 101 -7.26 -7.57 3.17
C ARG A 101 -7.94 -6.24 2.82
N ALA A 102 -9.15 -6.03 3.35
CA ALA A 102 -9.95 -4.84 3.09
C ALA A 102 -9.29 -3.57 3.63
N GLU A 103 -8.68 -3.64 4.82
CA GLU A 103 -8.08 -2.48 5.49
C GLU A 103 -6.85 -1.95 4.75
N GLY A 104 -5.96 -2.86 4.32
CA GLY A 104 -4.81 -2.48 3.50
C GLY A 104 -5.22 -1.98 2.12
N ALA A 105 -6.27 -2.56 1.52
CA ALA A 105 -6.82 -2.11 0.24
C ALA A 105 -7.44 -0.71 0.35
N ALA A 106 -8.13 -0.40 1.45
CA ALA A 106 -8.67 0.92 1.70
C ALA A 106 -7.56 1.98 1.82
N ALA A 107 -6.46 1.66 2.52
CA ALA A 107 -5.30 2.55 2.58
C ALA A 107 -4.67 2.79 1.20
N ILE A 108 -4.49 1.73 0.41
CA ILE A 108 -3.98 1.84 -0.97
C ILE A 108 -4.93 2.68 -1.84
N ALA A 109 -6.24 2.51 -1.69
CA ALA A 109 -7.23 3.31 -2.38
C ALA A 109 -7.10 4.81 -2.05
N GLU A 110 -6.91 5.16 -0.77
CA GLU A 110 -6.67 6.56 -0.39
C GLU A 110 -5.38 7.12 -0.99
N ALA A 111 -4.29 6.34 -1.01
CA ALA A 111 -3.05 6.75 -1.67
C ALA A 111 -3.24 7.01 -3.17
N LEU A 112 -4.04 6.18 -3.85
CA LEU A 112 -4.35 6.35 -5.28
C LEU A 112 -5.12 7.64 -5.58
N ARG A 113 -5.94 8.17 -4.66
CA ARG A 113 -6.68 9.42 -4.93
C ARG A 113 -5.75 10.60 -5.26
N GLY A 114 -4.59 10.65 -4.62
CA GLY A 114 -3.58 11.70 -4.81
C GLY A 114 -2.39 11.30 -5.69
N ASN A 115 -2.15 10.01 -5.92
CA ASN A 115 -1.02 9.57 -6.73
C ASN A 115 -1.25 9.84 -8.22
N GLY A 116 -0.44 10.75 -8.77
CA GLY A 116 -0.55 11.23 -10.15
C GLY A 116 0.33 10.51 -11.18
N VAL A 117 1.00 9.41 -10.83
CA VAL A 117 1.98 8.75 -11.72
C VAL A 117 1.79 7.24 -11.86
N MET A 118 1.11 6.58 -10.91
CA MET A 118 0.90 5.13 -10.92
C MET A 118 -0.11 4.74 -11.99
N THR A 119 0.35 4.04 -13.03
CA THR A 119 -0.45 3.57 -14.17
C THR A 119 -0.83 2.10 -14.06
N ASN A 120 -0.04 1.32 -13.31
CA ASN A 120 -0.18 -0.13 -13.20
C ASN A 120 -0.09 -0.60 -11.75
N LEU A 121 -1.18 -1.20 -11.25
CA LEU A 121 -1.24 -1.76 -9.90
C LEU A 121 -1.76 -3.20 -9.94
N ASN A 122 -0.99 -4.13 -9.37
CA ASN A 122 -1.45 -5.51 -9.19
C ASN A 122 -1.77 -5.78 -7.72
N LEU A 123 -3.03 -6.09 -7.43
CA LEU A 123 -3.56 -6.45 -6.12
C LEU A 123 -4.17 -7.85 -6.10
N ASN A 124 -3.82 -8.73 -7.04
CA ASN A 124 -4.42 -10.05 -7.11
C ASN A 124 -4.19 -10.89 -5.83
N SER A 125 -5.10 -11.83 -5.55
CA SER A 125 -4.92 -12.81 -4.47
C SER A 125 -4.62 -12.20 -3.08
N ASN A 126 -5.38 -11.19 -2.67
CA ASN A 126 -5.13 -10.42 -1.44
C ASN A 126 -6.28 -10.44 -0.42
N ASN A 127 -7.33 -11.24 -0.65
CA ASN A 127 -8.50 -11.31 0.24
C ASN A 127 -9.15 -9.94 0.50
N ILE A 128 -9.26 -9.10 -0.53
CA ILE A 128 -9.77 -7.72 -0.42
C ILE A 128 -11.28 -7.68 -0.13
N HIS A 129 -12.05 -8.64 -0.66
CA HIS A 129 -13.51 -8.72 -0.54
C HIS A 129 -14.24 -7.44 -1.01
N ASP A 130 -15.57 -7.41 -0.85
CA ASP A 130 -16.40 -6.33 -1.37
C ASP A 130 -16.15 -4.99 -0.68
N GLU A 131 -15.81 -5.00 0.62
CA GLU A 131 -15.47 -3.79 1.38
C GLU A 131 -14.23 -3.08 0.80
N GLY A 132 -13.14 -3.82 0.58
CA GLY A 132 -11.94 -3.23 -0.02
C GLY A 132 -12.15 -2.85 -1.49
N ALA A 133 -12.94 -3.62 -2.25
CA ALA A 133 -13.29 -3.26 -3.63
C ALA A 133 -14.11 -1.96 -3.70
N LYS A 134 -14.97 -1.70 -2.71
CA LYS A 134 -15.71 -0.44 -2.62
C LYS A 134 -14.77 0.75 -2.47
N ALA A 135 -13.80 0.67 -1.56
CA ALA A 135 -12.80 1.72 -1.38
C ALA A 135 -11.99 1.96 -2.67
N ILE A 136 -11.52 0.89 -3.31
CA ILE A 136 -10.80 0.98 -4.58
C ILE A 136 -11.66 1.63 -5.66
N GLY A 137 -12.92 1.21 -5.81
CA GLY A 137 -13.84 1.79 -6.79
C GLY A 137 -14.08 3.29 -6.58
N GLU A 138 -14.19 3.74 -5.33
CA GLU A 138 -14.31 5.17 -5.02
C GLU A 138 -13.04 5.96 -5.35
N ALA A 139 -11.85 5.39 -5.14
CA ALA A 139 -10.60 6.00 -5.58
C ALA A 139 -10.50 6.06 -7.11
N LEU A 140 -10.95 5.01 -7.80
CA LEU A 140 -11.00 4.98 -9.26
C LEU A 140 -11.97 6.00 -9.86
N ARG A 141 -12.97 6.50 -9.14
CA ARG A 141 -13.83 7.57 -9.69
C ARG A 141 -13.11 8.91 -9.79
N VAL A 142 -12.04 9.12 -9.04
CA VAL A 142 -11.32 10.41 -8.97
C VAL A 142 -9.89 10.33 -9.51
N ASN A 143 -9.26 9.16 -9.50
CA ASN A 143 -7.91 8.98 -10.03
C ASN A 143 -7.95 8.83 -11.56
N GLY A 144 -7.50 9.83 -12.33
CA GLY A 144 -7.48 9.74 -13.80
C GLY A 144 -6.26 9.02 -14.39
N VAL A 145 -5.32 8.53 -13.58
CA VAL A 145 -3.99 8.11 -14.03
C VAL A 145 -3.84 6.59 -14.13
N LEU A 146 -4.45 5.84 -13.21
CA LEU A 146 -4.32 4.39 -13.17
C LEU A 146 -5.03 3.76 -14.37
N THR A 147 -4.28 3.15 -15.27
CA THR A 147 -4.79 2.53 -16.51
C THR A 147 -4.98 1.02 -16.38
N ALA A 148 -4.26 0.37 -15.47
CA ALA A 148 -4.29 -1.08 -15.31
C ALA A 148 -4.35 -1.45 -13.82
N LEU A 149 -5.38 -2.23 -13.47
CA LEU A 149 -5.60 -2.73 -12.12
C LEU A 149 -5.98 -4.22 -12.17
N ASP A 150 -5.21 -5.07 -11.49
CA ASP A 150 -5.55 -6.49 -11.32
C ASP A 150 -6.11 -6.76 -9.93
N LEU A 151 -7.41 -7.10 -9.87
CA LEU A 151 -8.12 -7.48 -8.65
C LEU A 151 -8.57 -8.95 -8.63
N ARG A 152 -8.04 -9.80 -9.52
CA ARG A 152 -8.44 -11.21 -9.58
C ARG A 152 -8.14 -11.93 -8.27
N PHE A 153 -8.90 -12.98 -7.98
CA PHE A 153 -8.73 -13.84 -6.80
C PHE A 153 -8.83 -13.11 -5.44
N ASN A 154 -9.62 -12.03 -5.35
CA ASN A 154 -9.80 -11.27 -4.11
C ASN A 154 -11.08 -11.59 -3.33
N GLY A 155 -11.84 -12.62 -3.73
CA GLY A 155 -13.09 -12.96 -3.06
C GLY A 155 -14.16 -11.88 -3.22
N LEU A 156 -14.18 -11.20 -4.37
CA LEU A 156 -15.21 -10.20 -4.71
C LEU A 156 -16.51 -10.91 -5.07
N GLY A 157 -17.58 -10.54 -4.37
CA GLY A 157 -18.96 -10.86 -4.71
C GLY A 157 -19.47 -9.99 -5.86
N ASP A 158 -20.77 -10.12 -6.15
CA ASP A 158 -21.39 -9.38 -7.26
C ASP A 158 -21.46 -7.87 -6.97
N GLU A 159 -21.58 -7.49 -5.69
CA GLU A 159 -21.50 -6.09 -5.26
C GLU A 159 -20.12 -5.49 -5.56
N GLY A 160 -19.04 -6.10 -5.07
CA GLY A 160 -17.69 -5.60 -5.28
C GLY A 160 -17.31 -5.54 -6.76
N LYS A 161 -17.68 -6.56 -7.54
CA LYS A 161 -17.51 -6.54 -9.01
C LYS A 161 -18.32 -5.43 -9.67
N GLY A 162 -19.55 -5.21 -9.22
CA GLY A 162 -20.42 -4.14 -9.69
C GLY A 162 -19.80 -2.77 -9.47
N VAL A 163 -19.30 -2.51 -8.26
CA VAL A 163 -18.65 -1.25 -7.91
C VAL A 163 -17.43 -0.97 -8.79
N ILE A 164 -16.56 -1.96 -9.00
CA ILE A 164 -15.38 -1.80 -9.86
C ILE A 164 -15.78 -1.54 -11.31
N ARG A 165 -16.71 -2.34 -11.86
CA ARG A 165 -17.21 -2.15 -13.23
C ARG A 165 -17.78 -0.75 -13.42
N ASP A 166 -18.62 -0.30 -12.48
CA ASP A 166 -19.26 1.01 -12.56
C ASP A 166 -18.21 2.13 -12.47
N ALA A 167 -17.19 1.97 -11.61
CA ALA A 167 -16.09 2.94 -11.48
C ALA A 167 -15.22 3.06 -12.74
N VAL A 168 -15.12 2.01 -13.56
CA VAL A 168 -14.32 2.04 -14.81
C VAL A 168 -15.14 2.28 -16.07
N SER A 169 -16.47 2.21 -15.99
CA SER A 169 -17.37 2.30 -17.15
C SER A 169 -17.29 3.60 -17.97
N GLY A 170 -16.70 4.67 -17.42
CA GLY A 170 -16.51 5.97 -18.09
C GLY A 170 -15.05 6.38 -18.30
N ARG A 171 -14.10 5.43 -18.20
CA ARG A 171 -12.68 5.68 -18.47
C ARG A 171 -12.37 5.24 -19.90
N GLU A 172 -12.05 6.21 -20.77
CA GLU A 172 -11.65 5.97 -22.17
C GLU A 172 -10.16 5.63 -22.31
#